data_AF-A0A497YE94-F1
#
_entry.id   AF-A0A497YE94-F1
#
_cell.length_a   1.000
_cell.length_b   1.000
_cell.length_c   1.000
_cell.angle_alpha   90.00
_cell.angle_beta   90.00
_cell.angle_gamma   90.00
#
_symmetry.space_group_name_H-M   'P 1'
#
loop_
_entity.id
_entity.type
_entity.pdbx_description
1 polymer ?
#
loop_
_entity_poly.entity_id
_entity_poly.type
_entity_poly.pdbx_seq_one_letter_code
_entity_poly.pdbx_strand_id
1 'polypeptide(L)'
;MKRLSLLVLFLSSLLFGCMQEPQITESEAIAIIEELHTNSFGTAEVISIDYGWGRYEVEWENEGNCEWGIDHVDGEDGQVEMKQASIC
;
A
#
# COMPACT_ATOMS: atom_id res chain seq x y z
N MET A 1 2.94 -36.77 -24.11
CA MET A 1 3.96 -36.57 -23.06
C MET A 1 4.82 -35.32 -23.35
N LYS A 2 5.76 -35.33 -24.32
CA LYS A 2 6.67 -34.18 -24.60
C LYS A 2 5.96 -32.85 -24.94
N ARG A 3 4.89 -32.88 -25.76
CA ARG A 3 4.14 -31.68 -26.15
C ARG A 3 3.35 -31.04 -25.00
N LEU A 4 2.89 -31.85 -24.04
CA LEU A 4 2.18 -31.36 -22.86
C LEU A 4 3.14 -30.64 -21.90
N SER A 5 4.37 -31.16 -21.76
CA SER A 5 5.41 -30.58 -20.91
C SER A 5 5.86 -29.19 -21.38
N LEU A 6 5.96 -28.99 -22.70
CA LEU A 6 6.32 -27.68 -23.29
C LEU A 6 5.22 -26.63 -23.07
N LEU A 7 3.96 -27.06 -23.10
CA LEU A 7 2.80 -26.18 -22.91
C LEU A 7 2.70 -25.71 -21.44
N VAL A 8 3.00 -26.58 -20.49
CA VAL A 8 3.07 -26.24 -19.05
C VAL A 8 4.21 -25.26 -18.76
N LEU A 9 5.39 -25.46 -19.36
CA LEU A 9 6.52 -24.52 -19.26
C LEU A 9 6.16 -23.13 -19.84
N PHE A 10 5.46 -23.08 -20.97
CA PHE A 10 5.06 -21.81 -21.60
C PHE A 10 3.96 -21.06 -20.81
N LEU A 11 3.01 -21.77 -20.19
CA LEU A 11 2.05 -21.12 -19.30
C LEU A 11 2.69 -20.61 -18.00
N SER A 12 3.71 -21.30 -17.49
CA SER A 12 4.38 -20.87 -16.25
C SER A 12 5.12 -19.54 -16.37
N SER A 13 5.59 -19.17 -17.56
CA SER A 13 6.22 -17.86 -17.81
C SER A 13 5.24 -16.69 -17.80
N LEU A 14 3.93 -16.92 -17.92
CA LEU A 14 2.91 -15.86 -17.85
C LEU A 14 2.56 -15.44 -16.41
N LEU A 15 3.06 -16.18 -15.41
CA LEU A 15 2.76 -15.90 -13.99
C LEU A 15 3.72 -14.88 -13.37
N PHE A 16 4.81 -14.52 -14.05
CA PHE A 16 5.69 -13.44 -13.62
C PHE A 16 5.15 -12.11 -14.16
N GLY A 17 4.16 -11.57 -13.45
CA GLY A 17 3.74 -10.18 -13.65
C GLY A 17 4.90 -9.25 -13.30
N CYS A 18 5.18 -8.29 -14.18
CA CYS A 18 6.14 -7.23 -13.88
C CYS A 18 5.54 -6.37 -12.77
N MET A 19 6.23 -6.26 -11.63
CA MET A 19 5.85 -5.28 -10.60
C MET A 19 6.12 -3.91 -11.20
N GLN A 20 5.06 -3.11 -11.36
CA GLN A 20 5.15 -1.75 -11.86
C GLN A 20 5.72 -0.88 -10.74
N GLU A 21 6.80 -0.14 -11.01
CA GLU A 21 7.32 0.84 -10.06
C GLU A 21 6.27 1.95 -9.84
N PRO A 22 6.17 2.47 -8.61
CA PRO A 22 5.22 3.54 -8.31
C PRO A 22 5.65 4.85 -8.99
N GLN A 23 4.68 5.67 -9.37
CA GLN A 23 4.91 7.03 -9.86
C GLN A 23 5.12 8.02 -8.72
N ILE A 24 4.42 7.83 -7.59
CA ILE A 24 4.68 8.58 -6.35
C ILE A 24 5.79 7.89 -5.55
N THR A 25 6.53 8.67 -4.79
CA THR A 25 7.56 8.18 -3.87
C THR A 25 6.96 7.71 -2.56
N GLU A 26 7.71 6.87 -1.83
CA GLU A 26 7.36 6.45 -0.47
C GLU A 26 7.17 7.66 0.47
N SER A 27 8.01 8.70 0.33
CA SER A 27 7.87 9.94 1.09
C SER A 27 6.60 10.73 0.77
N GLU A 28 6.14 10.70 -0.48
CA GLU A 28 4.87 11.33 -0.85
C GLU A 28 3.69 10.54 -0.27
N ALA A 29 3.73 9.20 -0.29
CA ALA A 29 2.71 8.37 0.34
C ALA A 29 2.64 8.59 1.86
N ILE A 30 3.79 8.70 2.54
CA ILE A 30 3.87 9.02 3.98
C ILE A 30 3.21 10.38 4.23
N ALA A 31 3.60 11.42 3.48
CA ALA A 31 3.06 12.76 3.66
C ALA A 31 1.53 12.82 3.45
N ILE A 32 1.01 12.08 2.46
CA ILE A 32 -0.44 11.96 2.21
C ILE A 32 -1.15 11.37 3.44
N ILE A 33 -0.62 10.30 4.02
CA ILE A 33 -1.23 9.63 5.18
C ILE A 33 -1.13 10.48 6.45
N GLU A 34 0.03 11.08 6.71
CA GLU A 34 0.21 11.97 7.87
C GLU A 34 -0.70 13.20 7.78
N GLU A 35 -0.85 13.82 6.60
CA GLU A 35 -1.77 14.94 6.39
C GLU A 35 -3.24 14.52 6.58
N LEU A 36 -3.62 13.35 6.06
CA LEU A 36 -4.99 12.86 6.11
C LEU A 36 -5.47 12.58 7.55
N HIS A 37 -4.61 11.99 8.39
CA HIS A 37 -4.97 11.53 9.74
C HIS A 37 -4.51 12.43 10.87
N THR A 38 -3.68 13.45 10.57
CA THR A 38 -3.41 14.53 11.53
C THR A 38 -4.67 15.34 11.79
N ASN A 39 -4.99 15.52 13.06
CA ASN A 39 -6.20 16.23 13.47
C ASN A 39 -5.96 17.02 14.76
N SER A 40 -7.03 17.57 15.37
CA SER A 40 -6.90 18.41 16.56
C SER A 40 -6.40 17.68 17.81
N PHE A 41 -6.43 16.35 17.82
CA PHE A 41 -5.99 15.54 18.95
C PHE A 41 -4.50 15.20 18.88
N GLY A 42 -3.91 15.15 17.69
CA GLY A 42 -2.50 14.84 17.50
C GLY A 42 -2.07 14.74 16.04
N THR A 43 -0.77 14.57 15.84
CA THR A 43 -0.15 14.27 14.55
C THR A 43 -0.23 12.77 14.32
N ALA A 44 -0.62 12.37 13.10
CA ALA A 44 -0.52 10.96 12.71
C ALA A 44 0.93 10.62 12.34
N GLU A 45 1.38 9.44 12.72
CA GLU A 45 2.71 8.91 12.39
C GLU A 45 2.55 7.59 11.62
N VAL A 46 3.36 7.41 10.58
CA VAL A 46 3.43 6.15 9.83
C VAL A 46 4.31 5.15 10.58
N ILE A 47 3.75 3.97 10.86
CA ILE A 47 4.41 2.88 11.58
C ILE A 47 5.11 1.93 10.62
N SER A 48 4.48 1.62 9.49
CA SER A 48 5.06 0.79 8.46
C SER A 48 4.49 1.12 7.09
N ILE A 49 5.28 0.87 6.05
CA ILE A 49 4.90 1.07 4.65
C ILE A 49 5.52 -0.03 3.79
N ASP A 50 4.70 -0.66 2.95
CA ASP A 50 5.14 -1.66 1.97
C ASP A 50 4.50 -1.37 0.61
N TYR A 51 5.25 -1.59 -0.47
CA TYR A 51 4.76 -1.39 -1.84
C TYR A 51 4.57 -2.72 -2.56
N GLY A 52 3.33 -2.96 -3.00
CA GLY A 52 2.98 -4.15 -3.75
C GLY A 52 1.67 -3.98 -4.50
N TRP A 53 1.53 -4.69 -5.62
CA TRP A 53 0.29 -4.70 -6.41
C TRP A 53 -0.20 -3.31 -6.86
N GLY A 54 0.73 -2.38 -7.11
CA GLY A 54 0.43 -1.03 -7.61
C GLY A 54 0.09 0.00 -6.54
N ARG A 55 0.23 -0.33 -5.24
CA ARG A 55 -0.13 0.56 -4.13
C ARG A 55 0.78 0.37 -2.93
N TYR A 56 0.85 1.40 -2.10
CA TYR A 56 1.41 1.32 -0.75
C TYR A 56 0.35 0.83 0.22
N GLU A 57 0.66 -0.14 1.06
CA GLU A 57 -0.08 -0.44 2.29
C GLU A 57 0.63 0.29 3.44
N VAL A 58 -0.09 1.19 4.12
CA VAL A 58 0.46 2.08 5.14
C VAL A 58 -0.26 1.87 6.46
N GLU A 59 0.48 1.46 7.48
CA GLU A 59 0.00 1.40 8.86
C GLU A 59 0.33 2.73 9.54
N TRP A 60 -0.65 3.32 10.23
CA TRP A 60 -0.50 4.61 10.89
C TRP A 60 -1.19 4.64 12.24
N GLU A 61 -0.75 5.54 13.12
CA GLU A 61 -1.38 5.82 14.39
C GLU A 61 -1.43 7.32 14.70
N ASN A 62 -2.41 7.74 15.48
CA ASN A 62 -2.50 9.05 16.10
C ASN A 62 -2.65 8.85 17.61
N GLU A 63 -1.53 8.95 18.33
CA GLU A 63 -1.50 8.77 19.79
C GLU A 63 -2.40 9.78 20.52
N GLY A 64 -2.68 10.93 19.89
CA GLY A 64 -3.48 12.01 20.47
C GLY A 64 -4.93 11.65 20.78
N ASN A 65 -5.51 10.73 20.00
CA ASN A 65 -6.86 10.19 20.20
C ASN A 65 -6.91 8.66 20.23
N CYS A 66 -5.76 7.99 20.37
CA CYS A 66 -5.63 6.53 20.33
C CYS A 66 -6.21 5.91 19.05
N GLU A 67 -6.18 6.67 17.95
CA GLU A 67 -6.65 6.21 16.66
C GLU A 67 -5.53 5.50 15.91
N TRP A 68 -5.87 4.47 15.14
CA TRP A 68 -4.93 3.78 14.28
C TRP A 68 -5.66 3.17 13.09
N GLY A 69 -4.91 2.90 12.04
CA GLY A 69 -5.48 2.33 10.83
C GLY A 69 -4.48 1.74 9.86
N ILE A 70 -5.04 1.18 8.79
CA ILE A 70 -4.33 0.71 7.62
C ILE A 70 -5.04 1.32 6.41
N ASP A 71 -4.27 2.01 5.59
CA ASP A 71 -4.73 2.61 4.34
C ASP A 71 -3.95 2.03 3.16
N HIS A 72 -4.57 2.04 2.00
CA HIS A 72 -3.87 1.87 0.74
C HIS A 72 -3.71 3.22 0.04
N VAL A 73 -2.50 3.53 -0.43
CA VAL A 73 -2.23 4.69 -1.28
C VAL A 73 -1.88 4.20 -2.67
N ASP A 74 -2.66 4.59 -3.68
CA ASP A 74 -2.41 4.23 -5.08
C ASP A 74 -1.03 4.76 -5.53
N GLY A 75 -0.21 3.87 -6.11
CA GLY A 75 1.15 4.19 -6.51
C GLY A 75 1.24 5.09 -7.75
N GLU A 76 0.17 5.21 -8.54
CA GLU A 76 0.12 6.06 -9.72
C GLU A 76 -0.32 7.49 -9.40
N ASP A 77 -1.37 7.66 -8.60
CA ASP A 77 -2.00 8.97 -8.38
C ASP A 77 -2.15 9.42 -6.91
N GLY A 78 -1.78 8.58 -5.95
CA GLY A 78 -1.87 8.91 -4.53
C GLY A 78 -3.27 8.85 -3.94
N GLN A 79 -4.27 8.31 -4.64
CA GLN A 79 -5.60 8.12 -4.07
C GLN A 79 -5.55 7.17 -2.86
N VAL A 80 -6.25 7.56 -1.80
CA VAL A 80 -6.29 6.80 -0.54
C VAL A 80 -7.58 5.97 -0.44
N GLU A 81 -7.43 4.69 -0.18
CA GLU A 81 -8.50 3.77 0.20
C GLU A 81 -8.27 3.26 1.63
N MET A 82 -9.16 3.63 2.55
CA MET A 82 -9.10 3.13 3.93
C MET A 82 -9.47 1.64 3.98
N LYS A 83 -8.56 0.80 4.50
CA LYS A 83 -8.77 -0.64 4.69
C LYS A 83 -9.31 -0.93 6.08
N GLN A 84 -8.76 -0.26 7.09
CA GLN A 84 -9.13 -0.44 8.49
C GLN A 84 -8.87 0.84 9.29
N ALA A 85 -9.76 1.15 10.23
CA ALA A 85 -9.53 2.18 11.24
C ALA A 85 -10.22 1.79 12.56
N SER A 86 -9.64 2.21 13.68
CA SER A 86 -10.21 2.03 15.02
C SER A 86 -9.80 3.17 15.94
N ILE A 87 -10.68 3.49 16.90
CA ILE A 87 -10.48 4.50 17.94
C ILE A 87 -10.96 3.94 19.28
N CYS A 88 -10.36 4.37 20.40
CA CYS A 88 -10.64 3.83 21.74
C CYS A 88 -11.94 4.35 22.38
#